data_AF-A0A7X3UUZ1-F1
#
_entry.id   AF-A0A7X3UUZ1-F1
#
_cell.length_a   1.000
_cell.length_b   1.000
_cell.length_c   1.000
_cell.angle_alpha   90.00
_cell.angle_beta   90.00
_cell.angle_gamma   90.00
#
_symmetry.space_group_name_H-M   'P 1'
#
loop_
_entity.id
_entity.type
_entity.pdbx_description
1 polymer ?
#
loop_
_entity_poly.entity_id
_entity_poly.type
_entity_poly.pdbx_seq_one_letter_code
_entity_poly.pdbx_strand_id
1 'polypeptide(L)'
;MSTGTMKWILAVLLLGAVLGLNKFAHSAPGPDRTVNAWLNLIDQAEALHLPTGFLKEIDPDFVTVTFEDLRTYAAEYHPEDHRMILSLRLSFNKAGGALMDLERMTHHDVSLLYHELFHSYLDYIFNGPGPGKLSPQANHVLSFAREQMRCHYRFVRINPIRQRRDMTEIRFLSQEDSWEVLNETWAVFVGWQIWTKLEQQANGIGPWTDPLIDAWATLLSEANTSGELLGYYEPDDPEERRVARKRFIAPSNGLTPEGAELLLTIVLEEPDAVVKEGGFVIKASRDTTAEALPCE
;
A
#
# COMPACT_ATOMS: atom_id res chain seq x y z
N MET A 1 -7.80 24.80 23.29
CA MET A 1 -6.62 24.62 22.41
C MET A 1 -5.58 23.88 23.23
N SER A 2 -5.54 22.55 23.07
CA SER A 2 -4.61 21.67 23.79
C SER A 2 -3.83 20.93 22.73
N THR A 3 -2.57 21.28 22.56
CA THR A 3 -1.60 20.56 21.74
C THR A 3 -1.23 19.26 22.47
N GLY A 4 -1.90 18.17 22.10
CA GLY A 4 -1.55 16.84 22.58
C GLY A 4 -0.26 16.37 21.91
N THR A 5 0.83 16.31 22.66
CA THR A 5 2.06 15.63 22.27
C THR A 5 1.79 14.12 22.19
N MET A 6 1.71 13.61 20.97
CA MET A 6 1.50 12.19 20.65
C MET A 6 2.76 11.41 21.00
N LYS A 7 2.66 10.46 21.93
CA LYS A 7 3.72 9.52 22.28
C LYS A 7 3.39 8.18 21.62
N TRP A 8 4.04 7.87 20.52
CA TRP A 8 4.02 6.53 19.93
C TRP A 8 5.21 5.72 20.48
N ILE A 9 4.92 4.56 21.07
CA ILE A 9 5.91 3.64 21.64
C ILE A 9 6.07 2.47 20.67
N LEU A 10 7.30 2.31 20.16
CA LEU A 10 7.78 1.17 19.37
C LEU A 10 7.55 -0.18 20.06
N ALA A 11 7.21 -1.20 19.26
CA ALA A 11 7.37 -2.60 19.65
C ALA A 11 8.64 -3.19 18.99
N VAL A 12 9.75 -3.09 19.70
CA VAL A 12 11.00 -3.83 19.44
C VAL A 12 10.81 -5.31 19.82
N LEU A 13 11.17 -6.23 18.93
CA LEU A 13 11.31 -7.67 19.20
C LEU A 13 12.77 -8.01 19.52
N LEU A 14 13.09 -8.32 20.78
CA LEU A 14 14.32 -9.03 21.19
C LEU A 14 14.07 -9.80 22.50
N LEU A 15 14.24 -11.13 22.53
CA LEU A 15 15.51 -11.79 22.89
C LEU A 15 15.37 -13.33 23.06
N GLY A 16 16.38 -14.04 22.55
CA GLY A 16 16.81 -15.38 22.94
C GLY A 16 18.31 -15.50 22.61
N ALA A 17 19.16 -15.25 23.60
CA ALA A 17 20.56 -14.85 23.51
C ALA A 17 21.57 -15.93 23.06
N VAL A 18 22.64 -15.52 22.34
CA VAL A 18 24.06 -15.84 22.64
C VAL A 18 24.95 -14.67 22.21
N LEU A 19 25.93 -14.35 23.07
CA LEU A 19 26.87 -13.22 23.05
C LEU A 19 27.81 -13.14 21.82
N GLY A 20 28.05 -11.90 21.36
CA GLY A 20 29.15 -11.55 20.45
C GLY A 20 29.21 -10.04 20.21
N LEU A 21 30.06 -9.33 20.96
CA LEU A 21 30.34 -7.90 20.78
C LEU A 21 30.95 -7.64 19.40
N ASN A 22 30.28 -6.84 18.56
CA ASN A 22 30.96 -6.07 17.50
C ASN A 22 30.30 -4.69 17.37
N LYS A 23 31.05 -3.66 17.76
CA LYS A 23 30.72 -2.26 17.51
C LYS A 23 30.91 -1.99 16.01
N PHE A 24 29.83 -1.94 15.24
CA PHE A 24 29.82 -1.25 13.95
C PHE A 24 29.10 0.09 14.13
N ALA A 25 29.88 1.16 14.07
CA ALA A 25 29.35 2.51 13.93
C ALA A 25 28.62 2.60 12.58
N HIS A 26 27.28 2.64 12.60
CA HIS A 26 26.51 3.00 11.42
C HIS A 26 26.71 4.49 11.16
N SER A 27 27.36 4.79 10.04
CA SER A 27 27.36 6.13 9.47
C SER A 27 25.96 6.37 8.94
N ALA A 28 25.24 7.35 9.47
CA ALA A 28 23.96 7.78 8.89
C ALA A 28 24.21 8.15 7.42
N PRO A 29 23.42 7.63 6.46
CA PRO A 29 23.54 8.05 5.07
C PRO A 29 23.22 9.54 4.97
N GLY A 30 24.11 10.31 4.34
CA GLY A 30 23.87 11.74 4.11
C GLY A 30 22.71 11.97 3.14
N PRO A 31 22.06 13.16 3.20
CA PRO A 31 20.87 13.49 2.41
C PRO A 31 21.07 13.37 0.89
N ASP A 32 22.30 13.51 0.42
CA ASP A 32 22.65 13.42 -1.00
C ASP A 32 22.48 11.98 -1.57
N ARG A 33 22.59 10.93 -0.73
CA ARG A 33 22.42 9.54 -1.20
C ARG A 33 20.96 9.09 -1.29
N THR A 34 20.09 9.67 -0.46
CA THR A 34 18.66 9.30 -0.39
C THR A 34 17.88 9.90 -1.55
N VAL A 35 18.11 11.18 -1.85
CA VAL A 35 17.53 11.88 -3.02
C VAL A 35 17.90 11.15 -4.32
N ASN A 36 19.16 10.72 -4.43
CA ASN A 36 19.62 9.94 -5.58
C ASN A 36 18.96 8.56 -5.71
N ALA A 37 18.56 7.92 -4.60
CA ALA A 37 17.89 6.62 -4.64
C ALA A 37 16.43 6.74 -5.10
N TRP A 38 15.71 7.76 -4.62
CA TRP A 38 14.31 8.01 -5.01
C TRP A 38 14.18 8.38 -6.49
N LEU A 39 15.02 9.30 -6.99
CA LEU A 39 15.01 9.69 -8.40
C LEU A 39 15.38 8.52 -9.32
N ASN A 40 16.38 7.72 -8.95
CA ASN A 40 16.77 6.53 -9.71
C ASN A 40 15.64 5.47 -9.75
N LEU A 41 14.90 5.28 -8.65
CA LEU A 41 13.73 4.41 -8.63
C LEU A 41 12.67 4.87 -9.66
N ILE A 42 12.38 6.18 -9.70
CA ILE A 42 11.44 6.75 -10.67
C ILE A 42 11.93 6.52 -12.10
N ASP A 43 13.19 6.84 -12.39
CA ASP A 43 13.77 6.67 -13.73
C ASP A 43 13.69 5.21 -14.22
N GLN A 44 13.97 4.25 -13.34
CA GLN A 44 13.87 2.82 -13.65
C GLN A 44 12.42 2.38 -13.86
N ALA A 45 11.48 2.87 -13.04
CA ALA A 45 10.07 2.55 -13.19
C ALA A 45 9.52 3.07 -14.52
N GLU A 46 9.90 4.30 -14.92
CA GLU A 46 9.52 4.86 -16.22
C GLU A 46 10.10 4.06 -17.39
N ALA A 47 11.36 3.63 -17.29
CA ALA A 47 12.00 2.79 -18.30
C ALA A 47 11.28 1.44 -18.50
N LEU A 48 10.59 0.95 -17.46
CA LEU A 48 9.76 -0.26 -17.50
C LEU A 48 8.29 0.01 -17.82
N HIS A 49 7.90 1.26 -18.11
CA HIS A 49 6.51 1.67 -18.32
C HIS A 49 5.59 1.37 -17.12
N LEU A 50 6.15 1.44 -15.91
CA LEU A 50 5.39 1.39 -14.65
C LEU A 50 4.93 2.80 -14.25
N PRO A 51 3.82 2.94 -13.50
CA PRO A 51 3.25 4.24 -13.17
C PRO A 51 4.13 5.00 -12.17
N THR A 52 4.41 6.27 -12.45
CA THR A 52 5.31 7.09 -11.62
C THR A 52 4.74 8.45 -11.20
N GLY A 53 3.59 8.87 -11.72
CA GLY A 53 3.01 10.18 -11.43
C GLY A 53 2.78 10.40 -9.94
N PHE A 54 2.27 9.39 -9.23
CA PHE A 54 2.08 9.49 -7.77
C PHE A 54 3.41 9.55 -6.99
N LEU A 55 4.49 8.94 -7.49
CA LEU A 55 5.82 9.02 -6.90
C LEU A 55 6.44 10.41 -7.07
N LYS A 56 6.18 11.04 -8.22
CA LYS A 56 6.65 12.40 -8.54
C LYS A 56 5.92 13.50 -7.78
N GLU A 57 4.76 13.20 -7.19
CA GLU A 57 4.06 14.10 -6.28
C GLU A 57 4.82 14.26 -4.95
N ILE A 58 5.50 13.21 -4.50
CA ILE A 58 6.22 13.18 -3.23
C ILE A 58 7.48 14.03 -3.36
N ASP A 59 7.66 14.97 -2.43
CA ASP A 59 8.92 15.70 -2.28
C ASP A 59 10.06 14.67 -2.02
N PRO A 60 11.14 14.65 -2.82
CA PRO A 60 12.24 13.70 -2.62
C PRO A 60 12.87 13.74 -1.22
N ASP A 61 12.73 14.86 -0.50
CA ASP A 61 13.22 15.01 0.87
C ASP A 61 12.22 14.49 1.93
N PHE A 62 11.00 14.11 1.53
CA PHE A 62 10.00 13.54 2.44
C PHE A 62 10.37 12.11 2.84
N VAL A 63 10.84 11.28 1.90
CA VAL A 63 11.13 9.86 2.16
C VAL A 63 12.63 9.62 2.28
N THR A 64 13.06 9.10 3.43
CA THR A 64 14.43 8.61 3.61
C THR A 64 14.52 7.14 3.20
N VAL A 65 15.25 6.83 2.13
CA VAL A 65 15.46 5.45 1.69
C VAL A 65 16.70 4.84 2.35
N THR A 66 16.54 3.69 2.99
CA THR A 66 17.63 2.91 3.59
C THR A 66 17.56 1.44 3.17
N PHE A 67 18.68 0.73 3.26
CA PHE A 67 18.73 -0.71 3.01
C PHE A 67 19.06 -1.49 4.27
N GLU A 68 18.26 -2.51 4.59
CA GLU A 68 18.46 -3.37 5.76
C GLU A 68 18.22 -4.85 5.42
N ASP A 69 18.69 -5.76 6.28
CA ASP A 69 18.46 -7.20 6.11
C ASP A 69 17.03 -7.58 6.53
N LEU A 70 16.06 -7.28 5.66
CA LEU A 70 14.68 -7.71 5.83
C LEU A 70 14.57 -9.21 5.50
N ARG A 71 14.33 -10.02 6.53
CA ARG A 71 14.25 -11.49 6.39
C ARG A 71 13.00 -11.95 5.65
N THR A 72 11.89 -11.24 5.80
CA THR A 72 10.56 -11.64 5.31
C THR A 72 9.99 -10.73 4.24
N TYR A 73 10.35 -9.45 4.23
CA TYR A 73 9.72 -8.44 3.39
C TYR A 73 10.70 -7.88 2.34
N ALA A 74 10.15 -7.43 1.21
CA ALA A 74 10.94 -6.83 0.14
C ALA A 74 11.22 -5.35 0.44
N ALA A 75 10.23 -4.65 0.97
CA ALA A 75 10.29 -3.28 1.44
C ALA A 75 9.36 -3.13 2.65
N GLU A 76 9.57 -2.08 3.46
CA GLU A 76 8.71 -1.66 4.57
C GLU A 76 8.74 -0.12 4.65
N TYR A 77 7.57 0.51 4.69
CA TYR A 77 7.43 1.94 4.95
C TYR A 77 7.09 2.25 6.41
N HIS A 78 7.79 3.22 6.99
CA HIS A 78 7.64 3.69 8.36
C HIS A 78 7.16 5.15 8.36
N PRO A 79 5.87 5.42 8.62
CA PRO A 79 5.33 6.79 8.61
C PRO A 79 5.84 7.64 9.78
N GLU A 80 6.33 7.05 10.88
CA GLU A 80 6.81 7.78 12.06
C GLU A 80 8.06 8.63 11.82
N ASP A 81 8.90 8.21 10.87
CA ASP A 81 10.14 8.86 10.48
C ASP A 81 10.27 9.01 8.96
N HIS A 82 9.17 8.80 8.24
CA HIS A 82 9.05 8.81 6.77
C HIS A 82 10.18 8.00 6.10
N ARG A 83 10.44 6.80 6.60
CA ARG A 83 11.54 5.96 6.15
C ARG A 83 11.04 4.80 5.31
N MET A 84 11.65 4.62 4.14
CA MET A 84 11.48 3.46 3.29
C MET A 84 12.66 2.51 3.49
N ILE A 85 12.41 1.36 4.10
CA ILE A 85 13.43 0.32 4.28
C ILE A 85 13.30 -0.68 3.16
N LEU A 86 14.33 -0.81 2.34
CA LEU A 86 14.40 -1.79 1.27
C LEU A 86 15.27 -2.97 1.72
N SER A 87 14.84 -4.19 1.41
CA SER A 87 15.63 -5.38 1.70
C SER A 87 16.98 -5.30 0.97
N LEU A 88 18.06 -5.72 1.61
CA LEU A 88 19.37 -5.84 0.96
C LEU A 88 19.31 -6.70 -0.31
N ARG A 89 18.36 -7.65 -0.41
CA ARG A 89 18.17 -8.45 -1.64
C ARG A 89 17.74 -7.59 -2.85
N LEU A 90 17.11 -6.45 -2.60
CA LEU A 90 16.73 -5.45 -3.61
C LEU A 90 17.83 -4.44 -3.90
N SER A 91 19.00 -4.56 -3.25
CA SER A 91 20.14 -3.68 -3.51
C SER A 91 21.13 -4.30 -4.49
N PHE A 92 21.81 -3.46 -5.26
CA PHE A 92 22.87 -3.88 -6.18
C PHE A 92 23.95 -4.66 -5.42
N ASN A 93 24.19 -5.92 -5.82
CA ASN A 93 25.11 -6.86 -5.16
C ASN A 93 24.89 -7.06 -3.65
N LYS A 94 23.68 -6.81 -3.13
CA LYS A 94 23.39 -6.87 -1.69
C LYS A 94 24.24 -5.93 -0.83
N ALA A 95 24.74 -4.85 -1.42
CA ALA A 95 25.67 -3.93 -0.77
C ALA A 95 24.99 -2.77 -0.03
N GLY A 96 23.67 -2.58 -0.19
CA GLY A 96 22.89 -1.55 0.51
C GLY A 96 23.18 -0.10 0.10
N GLY A 97 23.84 0.10 -1.04
CA GLY A 97 24.22 1.44 -1.52
C GLY A 97 23.39 1.99 -2.69
N ALA A 98 22.68 1.11 -3.41
CA ALA A 98 21.84 1.47 -4.55
C ALA A 98 20.80 0.38 -4.79
N LEU A 99 19.64 0.76 -5.32
CA LEU A 99 18.61 -0.18 -5.77
C LEU A 99 19.18 -1.06 -6.90
N MET A 100 18.87 -2.35 -6.89
CA MET A 100 19.06 -3.23 -8.04
C MET A 100 18.14 -2.77 -9.17
N ASP A 101 18.55 -3.00 -10.41
CA ASP A 101 17.69 -2.73 -11.56
C ASP A 101 16.32 -3.41 -11.38
N LEU A 102 15.23 -2.64 -11.47
CA LEU A 102 13.87 -3.17 -11.32
C LEU A 102 13.58 -4.33 -12.30
N GLU A 103 14.18 -4.31 -13.49
CA GLU A 103 14.08 -5.38 -14.51
C GLU A 103 14.61 -6.74 -14.01
N ARG A 104 15.51 -6.72 -13.01
CA ARG A 104 16.12 -7.91 -12.43
C ARG A 104 15.39 -8.41 -11.19
N MET A 105 14.41 -7.66 -10.70
CA MET A 105 13.58 -8.07 -9.57
C MET A 105 12.50 -9.07 -10.03
N THR A 106 12.02 -9.89 -9.11
CA THR A 106 10.84 -10.71 -9.40
C THR A 106 9.61 -9.81 -9.49
N HIS A 107 8.60 -10.17 -10.28
CA HIS A 107 7.35 -9.40 -10.33
C HIS A 107 6.70 -9.28 -8.95
N HIS A 108 6.87 -10.29 -8.09
CA HIS A 108 6.42 -10.24 -6.70
C HIS A 108 7.19 -9.19 -5.87
N ASP A 109 8.50 -9.07 -6.02
CA ASP A 109 9.27 -8.03 -5.33
C ASP A 109 8.87 -6.62 -5.82
N VAL A 110 8.64 -6.44 -7.12
CA VAL A 110 8.17 -5.15 -7.67
C VAL A 110 6.77 -4.81 -7.15
N SER A 111 5.88 -5.81 -7.06
CA SER A 111 4.55 -5.67 -6.46
C SER A 111 4.61 -5.19 -5.00
N LEU A 112 5.43 -5.83 -4.17
CA LEU A 112 5.62 -5.43 -2.78
C LEU A 112 6.26 -4.04 -2.68
N LEU A 113 7.19 -3.70 -3.57
CA LEU A 113 7.76 -2.36 -3.62
C LEU A 113 6.67 -1.30 -3.90
N TYR A 114 5.79 -1.53 -4.88
CA TYR A 114 4.71 -0.59 -5.20
C TYR A 114 3.66 -0.49 -4.09
N HIS A 115 3.41 -1.58 -3.36
CA HIS A 115 2.59 -1.56 -2.15
C HIS A 115 3.13 -0.55 -1.11
N GLU A 116 4.43 -0.65 -0.78
CA GLU A 116 5.06 0.23 0.21
C GLU A 116 5.24 1.67 -0.31
N LEU A 117 5.55 1.85 -1.60
CA LEU A 117 5.59 3.18 -2.20
C LEU A 117 4.23 3.87 -2.12
N PHE A 118 3.14 3.12 -2.29
CA PHE A 118 1.81 3.67 -2.17
C PHE A 118 1.50 4.13 -0.73
N HIS A 119 1.94 3.39 0.29
CA HIS A 119 1.86 3.86 1.68
C HIS A 119 2.56 5.20 1.87
N SER A 120 3.77 5.36 1.31
CA SER A 120 4.50 6.63 1.40
C SER A 120 3.78 7.80 0.71
N TYR A 121 3.09 7.53 -0.39
CA TYR A 121 2.28 8.52 -1.09
C TYR A 121 1.05 8.93 -0.29
N LEU A 122 0.32 7.97 0.28
CA LEU A 122 -0.81 8.29 1.15
C LEU A 122 -0.36 9.07 2.38
N ASP A 123 0.76 8.71 3.00
CA ASP A 123 1.32 9.49 4.10
C ASP A 123 1.65 10.92 3.67
N TYR A 124 2.32 11.09 2.52
CA TYR A 124 2.66 12.41 1.98
C TYR A 124 1.45 13.31 1.75
N ILE A 125 0.38 12.80 1.11
CA ILE A 125 -0.79 13.63 0.83
C ILE A 125 -1.62 13.93 2.08
N PHE A 126 -1.56 13.08 3.12
CA PHE A 126 -2.27 13.31 4.39
C PHE A 126 -1.49 14.22 5.34
N ASN A 127 -0.17 14.01 5.47
CA ASN A 127 0.66 14.56 6.54
C ASN A 127 1.79 15.48 6.03
N GLY A 128 2.02 15.55 4.72
CA GLY A 128 3.08 16.35 4.12
C GLY A 128 2.71 17.84 3.96
N PRO A 129 2.83 18.43 2.75
CA PRO A 129 2.85 19.87 2.56
C PRO A 129 1.48 20.57 2.70
N GLY A 130 0.41 19.79 2.85
CA GLY A 130 -0.98 20.23 2.94
C GLY A 130 -1.65 20.48 1.58
N PRO A 131 -3.00 20.57 1.53
CA PRO A 131 -3.77 20.57 0.28
C PRO A 131 -3.40 21.68 -0.72
N GLY A 132 -2.97 22.84 -0.24
CA GLY A 132 -2.62 23.99 -1.09
C GLY A 132 -1.33 23.82 -1.90
N LYS A 133 -0.53 22.79 -1.61
CA LYS A 133 0.71 22.47 -2.31
C LYS A 133 0.64 21.19 -3.14
N LEU A 134 -0.41 20.40 -2.98
CA LEU A 134 -0.65 19.18 -3.74
C LEU A 134 -1.19 19.51 -5.14
N SER A 135 -0.91 18.66 -6.11
CA SER A 135 -1.55 18.72 -7.43
C SER A 135 -3.08 18.56 -7.33
N PRO A 136 -3.85 18.99 -8.35
CA PRO A 136 -5.30 18.74 -8.39
C PRO A 136 -5.65 17.25 -8.29
N GLN A 137 -4.85 16.39 -8.91
CA GLN A 137 -5.02 14.94 -8.87
C GLN A 137 -4.78 14.39 -7.46
N ALA A 138 -3.68 14.78 -6.81
CA ALA A 138 -3.40 14.36 -5.42
C ALA A 138 -4.46 14.88 -4.44
N ASN A 139 -4.96 16.11 -4.65
CA ASN A 139 -6.09 16.64 -3.88
C ASN A 139 -7.39 15.84 -4.09
N HIS A 140 -7.63 15.35 -5.30
CA HIS A 140 -8.79 14.49 -5.57
C HIS A 140 -8.67 13.17 -4.80
N VAL A 141 -7.50 12.52 -4.83
CA VAL A 141 -7.23 11.30 -4.05
C VAL A 141 -7.42 11.56 -2.55
N LEU A 142 -6.82 12.63 -2.01
CA LEU A 142 -6.96 13.00 -0.60
C LEU A 142 -8.42 13.24 -0.20
N SER A 143 -9.19 13.96 -1.01
CA SER A 143 -10.60 14.23 -0.74
C SER A 143 -11.43 12.96 -0.72
N PHE A 144 -11.24 12.10 -1.73
CA PHE A 144 -11.94 10.82 -1.82
C PHE A 144 -11.55 9.88 -0.67
N ALA A 145 -10.26 9.77 -0.34
CA ALA A 145 -9.79 8.96 0.78
C ALA A 145 -10.42 9.41 2.11
N ARG A 146 -10.51 10.72 2.36
CA ARG A 146 -11.20 11.26 3.56
C ARG A 146 -12.68 10.91 3.59
N GLU A 147 -13.35 10.89 2.44
CA GLU A 147 -14.75 10.46 2.34
C GLU A 147 -14.90 8.97 2.64
N GLN A 148 -14.05 8.13 2.05
CA GLN A 148 -14.04 6.69 2.31
C GLN A 148 -13.77 6.38 3.78
N MET A 149 -12.81 7.06 4.42
CA MET A 149 -12.55 6.91 5.86
C MET A 149 -13.75 7.32 6.72
N ARG A 150 -14.49 8.38 6.33
CA ARG A 150 -15.64 8.87 7.09
C ARG A 150 -16.86 7.95 6.96
N CYS A 151 -16.98 7.24 5.84
CA CYS A 151 -18.14 6.46 5.47
C CYS A 151 -17.79 4.97 5.40
N HIS A 152 -17.28 4.51 4.27
CA HIS A 152 -17.05 3.09 3.95
C HIS A 152 -16.14 2.35 4.95
N TYR A 153 -15.06 2.99 5.41
CA TYR A 153 -14.12 2.40 6.36
C TYR A 153 -14.35 2.85 7.81
N ARG A 154 -15.39 3.65 8.09
CA ARG A 154 -15.76 3.99 9.48
C ARG A 154 -16.50 2.86 10.15
N PHE A 155 -17.37 2.19 9.40
CA PHE A 155 -18.10 1.02 9.83
C PHE A 155 -17.64 -0.14 8.97
N VAL A 156 -16.94 -1.09 9.57
CA VAL A 156 -16.43 -2.26 8.84
C VAL A 156 -16.98 -3.53 9.45
N ARG A 157 -17.18 -4.53 8.60
CA ARG A 157 -17.24 -5.92 9.06
C ARG A 157 -15.84 -6.47 9.13
N ILE A 158 -15.53 -7.16 10.22
CA ILE A 158 -14.29 -7.91 10.39
C ILE A 158 -14.59 -9.40 10.47
N ASN A 159 -13.63 -10.22 10.05
CA ASN A 159 -13.65 -11.66 10.30
C ASN A 159 -12.85 -11.91 11.60
N PRO A 160 -13.50 -12.14 12.75
CA PRO A 160 -12.81 -12.28 14.03
C PRO A 160 -11.92 -13.53 14.07
N ILE A 161 -12.22 -14.53 13.25
CA ILE A 161 -11.45 -15.75 13.08
C ILE A 161 -11.25 -15.98 11.58
N ARG A 162 -10.00 -15.89 11.09
CA ARG A 162 -9.67 -16.04 9.65
C ARG A 162 -10.16 -17.35 9.03
N GLN A 163 -10.32 -18.40 9.85
CA GLN A 163 -10.81 -19.73 9.45
C GLN A 163 -12.35 -19.83 9.38
N ARG A 164 -13.09 -18.84 9.91
CA ARG A 164 -14.55 -18.77 9.88
C ARG A 164 -14.99 -17.53 9.12
N ARG A 165 -14.92 -17.63 7.78
CA ARG A 165 -15.20 -16.51 6.86
C ARG A 165 -16.66 -16.06 6.86
N ASP A 166 -17.56 -16.91 7.35
CA ASP A 166 -19.00 -16.69 7.48
C ASP A 166 -19.39 -15.91 8.74
N MET A 167 -18.50 -15.88 9.74
CA MET A 167 -18.71 -15.09 10.95
C MET A 167 -18.12 -13.71 10.74
N THR A 168 -18.99 -12.70 10.64
CA THR A 168 -18.59 -11.30 10.60
C THR A 168 -19.07 -10.56 11.85
N GLU A 169 -18.30 -9.58 12.30
CA GLU A 169 -18.67 -8.65 13.37
C GLU A 169 -18.58 -7.22 12.84
N ILE A 170 -19.57 -6.38 13.14
CA ILE A 170 -19.55 -4.96 12.80
C ILE A 170 -18.72 -4.20 13.84
N ARG A 171 -17.79 -3.38 13.37
CA ARG A 171 -16.93 -2.51 14.17
C ARG A 171 -17.09 -1.07 13.74
N PHE A 172 -17.08 -0.18 14.73
CA PHE A 172 -16.88 1.24 14.54
C PHE A 172 -15.41 1.55 14.78
N LEU A 173 -14.73 2.04 13.75
CA LEU A 173 -13.29 2.30 13.81
C LEU A 173 -13.00 3.73 14.25
N SER A 174 -11.88 3.94 14.94
CA SER A 174 -11.31 5.27 15.19
C SER A 174 -10.86 5.92 13.86
N GLN A 175 -10.42 7.18 13.90
CA GLN A 175 -9.94 7.81 12.67
C GLN A 175 -8.64 7.14 12.19
N GLU A 176 -7.81 6.74 13.13
CA GLU A 176 -6.56 6.04 12.96
C GLU A 176 -6.79 4.64 12.39
N ASP A 177 -7.66 3.83 13.01
CA ASP A 177 -8.00 2.49 12.51
C ASP A 177 -8.63 2.57 11.09
N SER A 178 -9.50 3.55 10.83
CA SER A 178 -10.08 3.76 9.49
C SER A 178 -9.03 4.16 8.45
N TRP A 179 -8.01 4.93 8.86
CA TRP A 179 -6.89 5.28 7.98
C TRP A 179 -6.08 4.04 7.63
N GLU A 180 -5.75 3.20 8.61
CA GLU A 180 -5.00 1.96 8.39
C GLU A 180 -5.75 1.02 7.44
N VAL A 181 -7.05 0.79 7.67
CA VAL A 181 -7.85 -0.04 6.76
C VAL A 181 -7.82 0.48 5.33
N LEU A 182 -8.02 1.79 5.13
CA LEU A 182 -7.97 2.39 3.80
C LEU A 182 -6.59 2.22 3.18
N ASN A 183 -5.55 2.58 3.93
CA ASN A 183 -4.17 2.58 3.48
C ASN A 183 -3.74 1.17 3.03
N GLU A 184 -3.98 0.15 3.87
CA GLU A 184 -3.68 -1.26 3.57
C GLU A 184 -4.51 -1.78 2.40
N THR A 185 -5.83 -1.55 2.40
CA THR A 185 -6.71 -2.08 1.34
C THR A 185 -6.31 -1.54 -0.04
N TRP A 186 -6.02 -0.24 -0.11
CA TRP A 186 -5.63 0.40 -1.36
C TRP A 186 -4.20 0.00 -1.79
N ALA A 187 -3.26 -0.09 -0.85
CA ALA A 187 -1.90 -0.55 -1.15
C ALA A 187 -1.88 -2.00 -1.64
N VAL A 188 -2.70 -2.89 -1.07
CA VAL A 188 -2.87 -4.27 -1.57
C VAL A 188 -3.33 -4.25 -3.02
N PHE A 189 -4.34 -3.45 -3.35
CA PHE A 189 -4.83 -3.33 -4.73
C PHE A 189 -3.76 -2.79 -5.69
N VAL A 190 -3.02 -1.75 -5.30
CA VAL A 190 -1.93 -1.18 -6.11
C VAL A 190 -0.83 -2.21 -6.37
N GLY A 191 -0.35 -2.89 -5.33
CA GLY A 191 0.63 -3.96 -5.48
C GLY A 191 0.12 -5.11 -6.36
N TRP A 192 -1.14 -5.53 -6.18
CA TRP A 192 -1.77 -6.57 -6.97
C TRP A 192 -1.87 -6.18 -8.46
N GLN A 193 -2.29 -4.96 -8.77
CA GLN A 193 -2.39 -4.49 -10.16
C GLN A 193 -1.02 -4.54 -10.85
N ILE A 194 0.03 -4.07 -10.18
CA ILE A 194 1.39 -4.07 -10.73
C ILE A 194 1.86 -5.50 -10.98
N TRP A 195 1.61 -6.41 -10.04
CA TRP A 195 1.93 -7.83 -10.21
C TRP A 195 1.22 -8.43 -11.42
N THR A 196 -0.10 -8.28 -11.51
CA THR A 196 -0.88 -8.89 -12.60
C THR A 196 -0.50 -8.33 -13.96
N LYS A 197 -0.24 -7.02 -14.06
CA LYS A 197 0.23 -6.39 -15.30
C LYS A 197 1.56 -6.99 -15.75
N LEU A 198 2.52 -7.14 -14.83
CA LEU A 198 3.82 -7.74 -15.12
C LEU A 198 3.72 -9.23 -15.52
N GLU A 199 2.86 -10.01 -14.86
CA GLU A 199 2.64 -11.42 -15.22
C GLU A 199 2.00 -11.57 -16.60
N GLN A 200 0.96 -10.80 -16.90
CA GLN A 200 0.26 -10.89 -18.18
C GLN A 200 1.07 -10.33 -19.36
N GLN A 201 1.98 -9.40 -19.07
CA GLN A 201 2.83 -8.74 -20.06
C GLN A 201 4.32 -9.03 -19.80
N ALA A 202 4.65 -10.28 -19.43
CA ALA A 202 6.02 -10.69 -19.08
C ALA A 202 7.06 -10.50 -20.22
N ASN A 203 6.61 -10.34 -21.47
CA ASN A 203 7.47 -10.05 -22.62
C ASN A 203 7.63 -8.55 -22.92
N GLY A 204 7.26 -7.69 -21.96
CA GLY A 204 7.32 -6.24 -22.05
C GLY A 204 5.94 -5.61 -21.87
N ILE A 205 5.88 -4.59 -21.01
CA ILE A 205 4.65 -3.82 -20.78
C ILE A 205 4.28 -3.08 -22.06
N GLY A 206 3.06 -3.34 -22.52
CA GLY A 206 2.52 -2.80 -23.77
C GLY A 206 1.09 -2.32 -23.60
N PRO A 207 0.45 -1.83 -24.67
CA PRO A 207 -0.94 -1.40 -24.59
C PRO A 207 -1.84 -2.59 -24.24
N TRP A 208 -2.85 -2.32 -23.41
CA TRP A 208 -3.91 -3.27 -23.13
C TRP A 208 -4.69 -3.59 -24.42
N THR A 209 -4.94 -4.88 -24.62
CA THR A 209 -5.79 -5.38 -25.71
C THR A 209 -7.02 -6.04 -25.09
N ASP A 210 -8.13 -6.14 -25.82
CA ASP A 210 -9.38 -6.72 -25.29
C ASP A 210 -9.14 -8.11 -24.64
N PRO A 211 -8.36 -9.05 -25.22
CA PRO A 211 -8.09 -10.33 -24.58
C PRO A 211 -7.30 -10.23 -23.26
N LEU A 212 -6.39 -9.24 -23.15
CA LEU A 212 -5.66 -9.01 -21.91
C LEU A 212 -6.57 -8.42 -20.84
N ILE A 213 -7.46 -7.50 -21.22
CA ILE A 213 -8.45 -6.90 -20.32
C ILE A 213 -9.39 -7.98 -19.79
N ASP A 214 -9.92 -8.86 -20.65
CA ASP A 214 -10.80 -9.96 -20.25
C ASP A 214 -10.10 -10.94 -19.28
N ALA A 215 -8.84 -11.29 -19.57
CA ALA A 215 -8.05 -12.15 -18.69
C ALA A 215 -7.77 -11.47 -17.35
N TRP A 216 -7.42 -10.18 -17.35
CA TRP A 216 -7.20 -9.37 -16.16
C TRP A 216 -8.47 -9.24 -15.31
N ALA A 217 -9.61 -8.97 -15.94
CA ALA A 217 -10.91 -8.88 -15.29
C ALA A 217 -11.30 -10.18 -14.58
N THR A 218 -10.97 -11.33 -15.18
CA THR A 218 -11.18 -12.64 -14.56
C THR A 218 -10.35 -12.79 -13.29
N LEU A 219 -9.06 -12.45 -13.35
CA LEU A 219 -8.17 -12.48 -12.18
C LEU A 219 -8.60 -11.50 -11.09
N LEU A 220 -9.06 -10.29 -11.48
CA LEU A 220 -9.57 -9.28 -10.55
C LEU A 220 -10.81 -9.79 -9.81
N SER A 221 -11.73 -10.44 -10.52
CA SER A 221 -12.91 -11.06 -9.91
C SER A 221 -12.53 -12.15 -8.92
N GLU A 222 -11.57 -13.02 -9.26
CA GLU A 222 -11.08 -14.09 -8.37
C GLU A 222 -10.39 -13.52 -7.12
N ALA A 223 -9.54 -12.50 -7.29
CA ALA A 223 -8.85 -11.83 -6.19
C ALA A 223 -9.84 -11.12 -5.24
N ASN A 224 -10.85 -10.44 -5.79
CA ASN A 224 -11.85 -9.75 -4.99
C ASN A 224 -12.74 -10.73 -4.21
N THR A 225 -13.22 -11.80 -4.86
CA THR A 225 -14.07 -12.82 -4.21
C THR A 225 -13.33 -13.68 -3.19
N SER A 226 -12.05 -13.97 -3.41
CA SER A 226 -11.26 -14.82 -2.51
C SER A 226 -10.84 -14.09 -1.22
N GLY A 227 -10.89 -12.76 -1.24
CA GLY A 227 -10.44 -11.87 -0.18
C GLY A 227 -8.95 -11.53 -0.25
N GLU A 228 -8.30 -11.74 -1.38
CA GLU A 228 -6.89 -11.39 -1.61
C GLU A 228 -6.66 -9.88 -1.55
N LEU A 229 -7.65 -9.09 -1.97
CA LEU A 229 -7.59 -7.63 -2.03
C LEU A 229 -8.00 -6.93 -0.72
N LEU A 230 -8.03 -7.66 0.40
CA LEU A 230 -8.50 -7.14 1.68
C LEU A 230 -7.35 -6.64 2.54
N GLY A 231 -7.50 -5.41 3.05
CA GLY A 231 -6.62 -4.84 4.04
C GLY A 231 -6.88 -5.37 5.46
N TYR A 232 -6.23 -4.74 6.42
CA TYR A 232 -6.42 -4.97 7.84
C TYR A 232 -6.12 -3.66 8.59
N TYR A 233 -6.35 -3.67 9.89
CA TYR A 233 -5.83 -2.66 10.82
C TYR A 233 -5.23 -3.32 12.05
N GLU A 234 -4.31 -2.61 12.72
CA GLU A 234 -3.80 -2.94 14.04
C GLU A 234 -4.55 -2.10 15.07
N PRO A 235 -5.45 -2.69 15.89
CA PRO A 235 -6.32 -1.92 16.76
C PRO A 235 -5.56 -0.91 17.62
N ASP A 236 -5.98 0.35 17.63
CA ASP A 236 -5.41 1.41 18.48
C ASP A 236 -5.52 1.09 19.98
N ASP A 237 -6.63 0.44 20.38
CA ASP A 237 -6.91 -0.04 21.73
C ASP A 237 -5.91 -1.14 22.14
N PRO A 238 -5.05 -0.88 23.14
CA PRO A 238 -4.09 -1.87 23.62
C PRO A 238 -4.75 -3.16 24.13
N GLU A 239 -5.95 -3.09 24.71
CA GLU A 239 -6.64 -4.27 25.22
C GLU A 239 -7.18 -5.14 24.08
N GLU A 240 -7.65 -4.54 22.98
CA GLU A 240 -7.98 -5.29 21.77
C GLU A 240 -6.74 -5.92 21.14
N ARG A 241 -5.62 -5.18 21.08
CA ARG A 241 -4.35 -5.65 20.51
C ARG A 241 -3.78 -6.87 21.23
N ARG A 242 -4.11 -7.05 22.53
CA ARG A 242 -3.76 -8.25 23.31
C ARG A 242 -4.50 -9.49 22.83
N VAL A 243 -5.71 -9.32 22.30
CA VAL A 243 -6.54 -10.42 21.77
C VAL A 243 -6.15 -10.73 20.33
N ALA A 244 -6.00 -9.71 19.49
CA ALA A 244 -5.57 -9.87 18.11
C ALA A 244 -4.70 -8.69 17.67
N ARG A 245 -3.50 -8.99 17.16
CA ARG A 245 -2.59 -7.97 16.66
C ARG A 245 -3.10 -7.29 15.39
N LYS A 246 -3.82 -8.03 14.54
CA LYS A 246 -4.38 -7.55 13.27
C LYS A 246 -5.85 -7.97 13.17
N ARG A 247 -6.68 -7.09 12.63
CA ARG A 247 -8.09 -7.34 12.30
C ARG A 247 -8.27 -7.22 10.79
N PHE A 248 -8.58 -8.34 10.16
CA PHE A 248 -8.84 -8.39 8.72
C PHE A 248 -10.28 -7.97 8.44
N ILE A 249 -10.45 -7.09 7.46
CA ILE A 249 -11.78 -6.70 6.99
C ILE A 249 -12.47 -7.88 6.29
N ALA A 250 -13.79 -7.90 6.35
CA ALA A 250 -14.60 -8.85 5.61
C ALA A 250 -14.71 -8.44 4.13
N PRO A 251 -14.96 -9.40 3.21
CA PRO A 251 -15.12 -9.12 1.77
C PRO A 251 -16.14 -8.01 1.44
N SER A 252 -17.21 -7.87 2.23
CA SER A 252 -18.24 -6.83 2.04
C SER A 252 -17.71 -5.39 2.20
N ASN A 253 -16.59 -5.20 2.88
CA ASN A 253 -15.94 -3.91 3.13
C ASN A 253 -14.61 -3.73 2.37
N GLY A 254 -14.35 -4.54 1.32
CA GLY A 254 -13.20 -4.37 0.43
C GLY A 254 -13.20 -3.06 -0.35
N LEU A 255 -12.35 -2.95 -1.37
CA LEU A 255 -12.27 -1.77 -2.23
C LEU A 255 -13.62 -1.44 -2.90
N THR A 256 -13.99 -0.16 -2.95
CA THR A 256 -15.21 0.30 -3.64
C THR A 256 -14.98 0.41 -5.15
N PRO A 257 -16.04 0.31 -5.99
CA PRO A 257 -15.92 0.51 -7.43
C PRO A 257 -15.28 1.85 -7.80
N GLU A 258 -15.74 2.93 -7.16
CA GLU A 258 -15.23 4.29 -7.37
C GLU A 258 -13.78 4.42 -6.87
N GLY A 259 -13.42 3.70 -5.80
CA GLY A 259 -12.05 3.62 -5.32
C GLY A 259 -11.12 2.91 -6.31
N ALA A 260 -11.58 1.81 -6.91
CA ALA A 260 -10.84 1.10 -7.95
C ALA A 260 -10.64 1.98 -9.18
N GLU A 261 -11.69 2.66 -9.66
CA GLU A 261 -11.59 3.59 -10.78
C GLU A 261 -10.62 4.73 -10.50
N LEU A 262 -10.67 5.33 -9.30
CA LEU A 262 -9.76 6.38 -8.87
C LEU A 262 -8.30 5.91 -8.87
N LEU A 263 -8.01 4.77 -8.26
CA LEU A 263 -6.66 4.21 -8.17
C LEU A 263 -6.12 3.84 -9.56
N LEU A 264 -6.93 3.16 -10.39
CA LEU A 264 -6.56 2.81 -11.76
C LEU A 264 -6.25 4.06 -12.60
N THR A 265 -7.04 5.12 -12.45
CA THR A 265 -6.88 6.34 -13.23
C THR A 265 -5.70 7.20 -12.76
N ILE A 266 -5.64 7.51 -11.47
CA ILE A 266 -4.73 8.56 -10.95
C ILE A 266 -3.39 7.96 -10.50
N VAL A 267 -3.42 6.79 -9.87
CA VAL A 267 -2.23 6.20 -9.25
C VAL A 267 -1.52 5.28 -10.23
N LEU A 268 -2.29 4.44 -10.93
CA LEU A 268 -1.77 3.40 -11.82
C LEU A 268 -1.74 3.82 -13.28
N GLU A 269 -2.29 5.00 -13.61
CA GLU A 269 -2.24 5.62 -14.94
C GLU A 269 -2.77 4.70 -16.06
N GLU A 270 -3.75 3.86 -15.74
CA GLU A 270 -4.31 2.90 -16.66
C GLU A 270 -5.29 3.56 -17.65
N PRO A 271 -5.43 3.02 -18.88
CA PRO A 271 -6.35 3.56 -19.86
C PRO A 271 -7.82 3.36 -19.46
N ASP A 272 -8.70 4.24 -19.94
CA ASP A 272 -10.16 4.24 -19.66
C ASP A 272 -10.84 2.87 -19.77
N ALA A 273 -10.40 2.02 -20.70
CA ALA A 273 -10.96 0.69 -20.89
C ALA A 273 -10.73 -0.19 -19.64
N VAL A 274 -9.50 -0.20 -19.11
CA VAL A 274 -9.13 -0.92 -17.89
C VAL A 274 -9.79 -0.31 -16.66
N VAL A 275 -9.86 1.03 -16.60
CA VAL A 275 -10.51 1.76 -15.50
C VAL A 275 -11.99 1.35 -15.38
N LYS A 276 -12.74 1.41 -16.48
CA LYS A 276 -14.16 1.06 -16.51
C LYS A 276 -14.41 -0.40 -16.20
N GLU A 277 -13.59 -1.29 -16.77
CA GLU A 277 -13.71 -2.72 -16.50
C GLU A 277 -13.39 -3.03 -15.03
N GLY A 278 -12.38 -2.37 -14.44
CA GLY A 278 -12.04 -2.51 -13.03
C GLY A 278 -13.18 -2.11 -12.09
N GLY A 279 -13.78 -0.93 -12.31
CA GLY A 279 -14.95 -0.50 -11.57
C GLY A 279 -16.13 -1.47 -11.70
N PHE A 280 -16.39 -1.95 -12.92
CA PHE A 280 -17.44 -2.93 -13.18
C PHE A 280 -17.19 -4.27 -12.46
N VAL A 281 -16.00 -4.85 -12.57
CA VAL A 281 -15.65 -6.13 -11.96
C VAL A 281 -15.71 -6.05 -10.44
N ILE A 282 -15.14 -5.00 -9.82
CA ILE A 282 -15.21 -4.80 -8.37
C ILE A 282 -16.66 -4.74 -7.90
N LYS A 283 -17.52 -4.02 -8.63
CA LYS A 283 -18.95 -3.96 -8.32
C LYS A 283 -19.63 -5.32 -8.47
N ALA A 284 -19.37 -6.04 -9.55
CA ALA A 284 -20.03 -7.30 -9.88
C ALA A 284 -19.60 -8.46 -8.96
N SER A 285 -18.38 -8.41 -8.43
CA SER A 285 -17.79 -9.43 -7.57
C SER A 285 -17.87 -9.12 -6.07
N ARG A 286 -18.46 -7.97 -5.70
CA ARG A 286 -18.64 -7.57 -4.29
C ARG A 286 -19.62 -8.50 -3.59
N ASP A 287 -19.30 -8.87 -2.34
CA ASP A 287 -20.22 -9.60 -1.48
C ASP A 287 -21.37 -8.68 -1.03
N THR A 288 -22.54 -8.85 -1.63
CA THR A 288 -23.77 -8.10 -1.30
C THR A 288 -24.71 -8.87 -0.35
N THR A 289 -24.26 -9.98 0.24
CA THR A 289 -25.11 -10.78 1.15
C THR A 289 -25.23 -10.15 2.53
N ALA A 290 -24.33 -9.23 2.87
CA ALA A 290 -24.33 -8.50 4.12
C ALA A 290 -25.28 -7.29 4.09
N GLU A 291 -25.86 -6.94 5.24
CA GLU A 291 -26.72 -5.76 5.40
C GLU A 291 -25.96 -4.46 5.03
N ALA A 292 -26.65 -3.51 4.41
CA ALA A 292 -26.05 -2.23 4.06
C ALA A 292 -25.61 -1.46 5.32
N LEU A 293 -24.37 -0.99 5.36
CA LEU A 293 -23.84 -0.16 6.43
C LEU A 293 -24.18 1.33 6.21
N PRO A 294 -24.06 2.18 7.24
CA PRO A 294 -24.26 3.62 7.07
C PRO A 294 -23.38 4.17 5.94
N CYS A 295 -24.00 4.92 5.03
CA CYS A 295 -23.36 5.53 3.86
C CYS A 295 -22.95 4.58 2.70
N GLU A 296 -23.57 3.39 2.61
CA GLU A 296 -23.57 2.54 1.39
C GLU A 296 -24.68 2.85 0.39
#